data_AF-A0A318SEE5-F1
#
_entry.id   AF-A0A318SEE5-F1
#
_cell.length_a   1.000
_cell.length_b   1.000
_cell.length_c   1.000
_cell.angle_alpha   90.00
_cell.angle_beta   90.00
_cell.angle_gamma   90.00
#
_symmetry.space_group_name_H-M   'P 1'
#
loop_
_entity.id
_entity.type
_entity.pdbx_description
1 polymer ?
#
loop_
_entity_poly.entity_id
_entity_poly.type
_entity_poly.pdbx_seq_one_letter_code
_entity_poly.pdbx_strand_id
1 'polypeptide(L)'
;MRNKPHETEGAIAHRSEGGRNIEYVNALIMLVVGLGIGILAVVVSRILGPKKPSRTKLMAYESGNDPLPGGKERFPVHFYLVAMLFIVFDIETAFFYPIATAFQRVGIFAFWETITFVALLAVGLIYIYRKGVLEWD
;
A
#
# COMPACT_ATOMS: atom_id res chain seq x y z
N MET A 1 -51.17 0.76 23.92
CA MET A 1 -49.82 1.34 24.12
C MET A 1 -48.87 0.66 23.14
N ARG A 2 -48.72 1.22 21.94
CA ARG A 2 -47.97 0.63 20.82
C ARG A 2 -46.90 1.64 20.42
N ASN A 3 -45.69 1.47 20.95
CA ASN A 3 -44.56 2.30 20.58
C ASN A 3 -44.19 2.00 19.12
N LYS A 4 -44.10 3.02 18.28
CA LYS A 4 -43.86 2.87 16.84
C LYS A 4 -42.37 2.55 16.61
N PRO A 5 -42.00 1.45 15.94
CA PRO A 5 -40.60 1.08 15.71
C PRO A 5 -39.83 2.04 14.78
N HIS A 6 -40.51 2.95 14.08
CA HIS A 6 -39.93 3.82 13.06
C HIS A 6 -39.11 5.00 13.60
N GLU A 7 -39.33 5.44 14.85
CA GLU A 7 -38.57 6.55 15.44
C GLU A 7 -37.20 6.13 15.97
N THR A 8 -37.07 4.86 16.40
CA THR A 8 -35.81 4.31 16.93
C THR A 8 -34.78 4.03 15.85
N GLU A 9 -35.19 3.71 14.62
CA GLU A 9 -34.26 3.40 13.51
C GLU A 9 -33.52 4.65 12.99
N GLY A 10 -34.20 5.79 12.88
CA GLY A 10 -33.59 7.05 12.45
C GLY A 10 -32.56 7.61 13.44
N ALA A 11 -32.79 7.42 14.75
CA ALA A 11 -31.87 7.87 15.80
C ALA A 11 -30.58 7.02 15.86
N ILE A 12 -30.67 5.72 15.55
CA ILE A 12 -29.51 4.81 15.52
C ILE A 12 -28.65 5.06 14.28
N ALA A 13 -29.27 5.30 13.12
CA ALA A 13 -28.56 5.62 11.88
C ALA A 13 -27.74 6.92 12.02
N HIS A 14 -28.36 8.00 12.53
CA HIS A 14 -27.66 9.26 12.78
C HIS A 14 -26.51 9.14 13.79
N ARG A 15 -26.66 8.29 14.82
CA ARG A 15 -25.62 8.07 15.82
C ARG A 15 -24.46 7.22 15.30
N SER A 16 -24.72 6.27 14.40
CA SER A 16 -23.71 5.48 13.70
C SER A 16 -22.92 6.31 12.69
N GLU A 17 -23.59 7.19 11.93
CA GLU A 17 -22.92 8.12 11.01
C GLU A 17 -22.00 9.10 11.76
N GLY A 18 -22.48 9.64 12.89
CA GLY A 18 -21.68 10.48 13.78
C GLY A 18 -20.42 9.77 14.29
N GLY A 19 -20.53 8.50 14.70
CA GLY A 19 -19.41 7.68 15.15
C GLY A 19 -18.38 7.36 14.05
N ARG A 20 -18.85 6.98 12.87
CA ARG A 20 -17.99 6.68 11.70
C ARG A 20 -17.17 7.89 11.25
N ASN A 21 -17.78 9.08 11.23
CA ASN A 21 -17.07 10.30 10.86
C ASN A 21 -15.97 10.64 11.88
N ILE A 22 -16.21 10.37 13.17
CA ILE A 22 -15.20 10.56 14.23
C ILE A 22 -14.02 9.60 14.05
N GLU A 23 -14.25 8.35 13.65
CA GLU A 23 -13.17 7.39 13.37
C GLU A 23 -12.26 7.86 12.23
N TYR A 24 -12.83 8.35 11.12
CA TYR A 24 -12.04 8.92 10.02
C TYR A 24 -11.28 10.18 10.44
N VAL A 25 -11.90 11.05 11.24
CA VAL A 25 -11.24 12.24 11.79
C VAL A 25 -10.09 11.84 12.72
N ASN A 26 -10.27 10.82 13.57
CA ASN A 26 -9.22 10.30 14.44
C ASN A 26 -8.05 9.72 13.63
N ALA A 27 -8.32 8.94 12.58
CA ALA A 27 -7.30 8.43 11.68
C ALA A 27 -6.52 9.56 10.98
N LEU A 28 -7.22 10.62 10.55
CA LEU A 28 -6.60 11.80 9.97
C LEU A 28 -5.71 12.54 10.98
N ILE A 29 -6.18 12.69 12.23
CA ILE A 29 -5.38 13.30 13.30
C ILE A 29 -4.11 12.49 13.55
N MET A 30 -4.20 11.15 13.62
CA MET A 30 -3.03 10.29 13.78
C MET A 30 -2.02 10.46 12.63
N LEU A 31 -2.50 10.52 11.39
CA LEU A 31 -1.66 10.76 10.22
C LEU A 31 -0.94 12.11 10.31
N VAL A 32 -1.67 13.18 10.65
CA VAL A 32 -1.13 14.54 10.76
C VAL A 32 -0.11 14.64 11.89
N VAL A 33 -0.39 14.04 13.05
CA VAL A 33 0.55 14.03 14.18
C VAL A 33 1.81 13.24 13.82
N GLY A 34 1.68 12.06 13.21
CA GLY A 34 2.81 11.24 12.78
C GLY A 34 3.70 11.98 11.76
N LEU A 35 3.09 12.57 10.74
CA LEU A 35 3.81 13.41 9.77
C LEU A 35 4.44 14.64 10.43
N GLY A 36 3.72 15.29 11.35
CA GLY A 36 4.20 16.45 12.09
C GLY A 36 5.44 16.13 12.93
N ILE A 37 5.47 14.99 13.63
CA ILE A 37 6.63 14.52 14.38
C ILE A 37 7.81 14.27 13.44
N GLY A 38 7.58 13.59 12.30
CA GLY A 38 8.64 13.32 11.31
C GLY A 38 9.24 14.61 10.73
N ILE A 39 8.40 15.57 10.35
CA ILE A 39 8.83 16.88 9.85
C ILE A 39 9.57 17.65 10.95
N LEU A 40 9.05 17.69 12.17
CA LEU A 40 9.69 18.36 13.30
C LEU A 40 11.07 17.78 13.58
N ALA A 41 11.22 16.46 13.57
CA ALA A 41 12.51 15.80 13.78
C ALA A 41 13.54 16.21 12.72
N VAL A 42 13.14 16.25 11.44
CA VAL A 42 14.01 16.70 10.34
C VAL A 42 14.37 18.19 10.47
N VAL A 43 13.40 19.05 10.82
CA VAL A 43 13.60 20.49 11.00
C VAL A 43 14.54 20.78 12.17
N VAL A 44 14.30 20.16 13.33
CA VAL A 44 15.14 20.29 14.52
C VAL A 44 16.57 19.81 14.22
N SER A 45 16.72 18.65 13.58
CA SER A 45 18.03 18.12 13.15
C SER A 45 18.77 19.09 12.23
N ARG A 46 18.06 19.71 11.27
CA ARG A 46 18.63 20.70 10.34
C ARG A 46 19.02 22.02 11.01
N ILE A 47 18.30 22.45 12.06
CA ILE A 47 18.57 23.69 12.79
C ILE A 47 19.73 23.50 13.76
N LEU A 48 19.72 22.42 14.55
CA LEU A 48 20.72 22.14 15.58
C LEU A 48 22.02 21.52 15.02
N GLY A 49 21.95 20.89 13.84
CA GLY A 49 23.08 20.20 13.22
C GLY A 49 24.23 21.14 12.79
N PRO A 50 25.51 20.74 12.97
CA PRO A 50 26.66 21.50 12.49
C PRO A 50 26.66 21.67 10.96
N LYS A 51 26.63 22.93 10.49
CA LYS A 51 26.61 23.27 9.06
C LYS A 51 28.04 23.43 8.53
N LYS A 52 28.68 22.32 8.19
CA LYS A 52 30.02 22.29 7.56
C LYS A 52 29.97 21.57 6.21
N PRO A 53 29.39 22.17 5.15
CA PRO A 53 29.44 21.61 3.81
C PRO A 53 30.87 21.71 3.27
N SER A 54 31.39 20.63 2.70
CA SER A 54 32.63 20.63 1.93
C SER A 54 32.37 19.96 0.59
N ARG A 55 33.14 20.31 -0.44
CA ARG A 55 33.01 19.71 -1.79
C ARG A 55 33.03 18.19 -1.70
N THR A 56 34.00 17.62 -0.99
CA THR A 56 34.13 16.17 -0.78
C THR A 56 32.94 15.54 -0.04
N LYS A 57 32.35 16.22 0.95
CA LYS A 57 31.19 15.70 1.70
C LYS A 57 29.89 15.69 0.89
N LEU A 58 29.82 16.50 -0.17
CA LEU A 58 28.66 16.62 -1.05
C LEU A 58 28.81 15.81 -2.34
N MET A 59 29.99 15.24 -2.60
CA MET A 59 30.22 14.35 -3.74
C MET A 59 29.55 13.00 -3.52
N ALA A 60 29.09 12.38 -4.61
CA ALA A 60 28.56 11.03 -4.57
C ALA A 60 29.65 10.05 -4.10
N TYR A 61 29.23 9.04 -3.33
CA TYR A 61 30.15 8.06 -2.77
C TYR A 61 30.63 7.09 -3.85
N GLU A 62 31.93 7.10 -4.15
CA GLU A 62 32.58 6.20 -5.11
C GLU A 62 33.89 5.64 -4.50
N SER A 63 33.83 5.17 -3.24
CA SER A 63 34.98 4.62 -2.50
C SER A 63 36.24 5.51 -2.48
N GLY A 64 36.06 6.83 -2.50
CA GLY A 64 37.16 7.82 -2.48
C GLY A 64 37.61 8.32 -3.86
N ASN A 65 37.03 7.81 -4.95
CA ASN A 65 37.27 8.29 -6.30
C ASN A 65 36.33 9.44 -6.69
N ASP A 66 36.68 10.20 -7.72
CA ASP A 66 35.74 11.13 -8.34
C ASP A 66 34.58 10.33 -8.97
N PRO A 67 33.31 10.75 -8.75
CA PRO A 67 32.16 10.02 -9.25
C PRO A 67 32.17 9.97 -10.77
N LEU A 68 31.91 8.77 -11.33
CA LEU A 68 31.91 8.55 -12.77
C LEU A 68 30.81 9.39 -13.44
N PRO A 69 31.15 10.24 -14.43
CA PRO A 69 30.15 10.98 -15.20
C PRO A 69 29.52 10.05 -16.23
N GLY A 70 28.59 9.18 -15.79
CA GLY A 70 28.11 8.11 -16.67
C GLY A 70 27.00 7.22 -16.11
N GLY A 71 26.14 7.71 -15.21
CA GLY A 71 25.04 6.93 -14.62
C GLY A 71 23.81 6.75 -15.53
N LYS A 72 23.99 6.35 -16.79
CA LYS A 72 22.89 6.03 -17.71
C LYS A 72 22.95 4.57 -18.15
N GLU A 73 23.16 3.67 -17.20
CA GLU A 73 22.89 2.27 -17.47
C GLU A 73 21.38 2.04 -17.56
N ARG A 74 20.99 1.15 -18.47
CA ARG A 74 19.59 0.75 -18.58
C ARG A 74 19.28 -0.09 -17.36
N PHE A 75 18.30 0.35 -16.58
CA PHE A 75 17.77 -0.49 -15.51
C PHE A 75 17.28 -1.81 -16.11
N PRO A 76 17.62 -2.95 -15.50
CA PRO A 76 17.13 -4.24 -15.96
C PRO A 76 15.59 -4.30 -16.00
N VAL A 77 15.06 -5.06 -16.96
CA VAL A 77 13.61 -5.20 -17.16
C VAL A 77 12.92 -6.00 -16.06
N HIS A 78 13.66 -6.74 -15.21
CA HIS A 78 13.09 -7.54 -14.14
C HIS A 78 12.29 -6.70 -13.13
N PHE A 79 12.69 -5.46 -12.85
CA PHE A 79 11.94 -4.56 -11.97
C PHE A 79 10.54 -4.25 -12.51
N TYR A 80 10.42 -4.07 -13.82
CA TYR A 80 9.13 -3.85 -14.48
C TYR A 80 8.25 -5.10 -14.39
N LEU A 81 8.81 -6.28 -14.61
CA LEU A 81 8.06 -7.54 -14.58
C LEU A 81 7.54 -7.85 -13.18
N VAL A 82 8.35 -7.61 -12.14
CA VAL A 82 7.93 -7.72 -10.73
C VAL A 82 6.84 -6.70 -10.39
N ALA A 83 6.97 -5.44 -10.81
CA ALA A 83 5.96 -4.42 -10.55
C ALA A 83 4.63 -4.72 -11.25
N MET A 84 4.68 -5.17 -12.51
CA MET A 84 3.49 -5.58 -13.27
C MET A 84 2.80 -6.78 -12.60
N LEU A 85 3.58 -7.79 -12.18
CA LEU A 85 3.07 -8.95 -11.46
C LEU A 85 2.41 -8.55 -10.14
N PHE A 86 3.04 -7.65 -9.37
CA PHE A 86 2.48 -7.10 -8.14
C PHE A 86 1.13 -6.43 -8.37
N ILE A 87 1.00 -5.58 -9.41
CA ILE A 87 -0.27 -4.90 -9.72
C ILE A 87 -1.39 -5.91 -10.05
N VAL A 88 -1.09 -6.96 -10.82
CA VAL A 88 -2.08 -7.99 -11.17
C VAL A 88 -2.54 -8.74 -9.92
N PHE A 89 -1.62 -9.14 -9.05
CA PHE A 89 -1.95 -9.79 -7.78
C PHE A 89 -2.68 -8.86 -6.79
N ASP A 90 -2.29 -7.59 -6.71
CA ASP A 90 -2.95 -6.60 -5.86
C ASP A 90 -4.42 -6.42 -6.26
N ILE A 91 -4.67 -6.30 -7.58
CA ILE A 91 -6.02 -6.26 -8.14
C ILE A 91 -6.81 -7.54 -7.81
N GLU A 92 -6.18 -8.72 -7.85
CA GLU A 92 -6.83 -9.97 -7.43
C GLU A 92 -7.29 -9.91 -5.98
N THR A 93 -6.43 -9.47 -5.07
CA THR A 93 -6.80 -9.38 -3.65
C THR A 93 -7.87 -8.33 -3.40
N ALA A 94 -7.91 -7.25 -4.19
CA ALA A 94 -8.98 -6.27 -4.15
C ALA A 94 -10.34 -6.89 -4.52
N PHE A 95 -10.37 -7.86 -5.46
CA PHE A 95 -11.58 -8.62 -5.78
C PHE A 95 -12.03 -9.58 -4.67
N PHE A 96 -11.13 -10.01 -3.77
CA PHE A 96 -11.54 -10.85 -2.65
C PHE A 96 -12.33 -10.10 -1.59
N TYR A 97 -12.14 -8.79 -1.45
CA TYR A 97 -12.84 -7.98 -0.45
C TYR A 97 -14.39 -8.03 -0.60
N PRO A 98 -14.98 -7.74 -1.79
CA PRO A 98 -16.43 -7.86 -1.96
C PRO A 98 -16.93 -9.30 -1.83
N ILE A 99 -16.16 -10.29 -2.30
CA ILE A 99 -16.55 -11.71 -2.20
C ILE A 99 -16.56 -12.15 -0.72
N ALA A 100 -15.56 -11.75 0.06
CA ALA A 100 -15.45 -12.08 1.48
C ALA A 100 -16.57 -11.43 2.30
N THR A 101 -16.88 -10.15 2.04
CA THR A 101 -17.96 -9.43 2.74
C THR A 101 -19.35 -9.95 2.36
N ALA A 102 -19.54 -10.45 1.13
CA ALA A 102 -20.80 -11.03 0.66
C ALA A 102 -20.88 -12.57 0.79
N PHE A 103 -19.85 -13.23 1.35
CA PHE A 103 -19.72 -14.68 1.34
C PHE A 103 -20.93 -15.40 1.97
N GLN A 104 -21.50 -14.83 3.03
CA GLN A 104 -22.70 -15.38 3.68
C GLN A 104 -23.93 -15.44 2.76
N ARG A 105 -24.00 -14.60 1.73
CA ARG A 105 -25.11 -14.56 0.76
C ARG A 105 -24.88 -15.47 -0.44
N VAL A 106 -23.64 -15.57 -0.91
CA VAL A 106 -23.28 -16.31 -2.14
C VAL A 106 -22.83 -17.75 -1.84
N GLY A 107 -22.31 -18.01 -0.64
CA GLY A 107 -21.99 -19.33 -0.13
C GLY A 107 -20.96 -20.09 -0.97
N ILE A 108 -21.20 -21.39 -1.18
CA ILE A 108 -20.24 -22.30 -1.82
C ILE A 108 -19.95 -21.95 -3.30
N PHE A 109 -20.86 -21.23 -3.96
CA PHE A 109 -20.62 -20.78 -5.33
C PHE A 109 -19.45 -19.78 -5.39
N ALA A 110 -19.44 -18.79 -4.49
CA ALA A 110 -18.33 -17.83 -4.37
C ALA A 110 -17.00 -18.51 -4.03
N PHE A 111 -17.03 -19.61 -3.27
CA PHE A 111 -15.83 -20.38 -2.96
C PHE A 111 -15.18 -20.95 -4.23
N TRP A 112 -15.96 -21.61 -5.09
CA TRP A 112 -15.42 -22.18 -6.34
C TRP A 112 -14.98 -21.13 -7.35
N GLU A 113 -15.68 -20.00 -7.43
CA GLU A 113 -15.25 -18.87 -8.26
C GLU A 113 -13.91 -18.29 -7.78
N THR A 114 -13.76 -18.10 -6.46
CA THR A 114 -12.51 -17.60 -5.86
C THR A 114 -11.35 -18.56 -6.11
N ILE A 115 -11.57 -19.87 -5.94
CA ILE A 115 -10.55 -20.89 -6.21
C ILE A 115 -10.16 -20.91 -7.69
N THR A 116 -11.13 -20.81 -8.60
CA THR A 116 -10.87 -20.75 -10.04
C THR A 116 -10.04 -19.52 -10.41
N PHE A 117 -10.37 -18.38 -9.82
CA PHE A 117 -9.67 -17.11 -10.04
C PHE A 117 -8.21 -17.16 -9.54
N VAL A 118 -7.99 -17.68 -8.32
CA VAL A 118 -6.65 -17.94 -7.79
C VAL A 118 -5.87 -18.89 -8.67
N ALA A 119 -6.49 -19.99 -9.11
CA ALA A 119 -5.82 -20.99 -9.94
C ALA A 119 -5.37 -20.39 -11.27
N LEU A 120 -6.16 -19.52 -11.89
CA LEU A 120 -5.83 -18.83 -13.13
C LEU A 120 -4.54 -18.00 -12.99
N LEU A 121 -4.45 -17.18 -11.94
CA LEU A 121 -3.27 -16.34 -11.70
C LEU A 121 -2.07 -17.14 -11.19
N ALA A 122 -2.30 -18.20 -10.41
CA ALA A 122 -1.26 -19.15 -10.01
C ALA A 122 -0.61 -19.82 -11.23
N VAL A 123 -1.37 -20.20 -12.25
CA VAL A 123 -0.82 -20.74 -13.51
C VAL A 123 0.06 -19.70 -14.22
N GLY A 124 -0.39 -18.44 -14.27
CA GLY A 124 0.40 -17.33 -14.82
C GLY A 124 1.71 -17.11 -14.07
N LEU A 125 1.67 -17.14 -12.74
CA LEU A 125 2.86 -17.04 -11.89
C LEU A 125 3.81 -18.21 -12.10
N ILE A 126 3.32 -19.44 -12.12
CA ILE A 126 4.13 -20.63 -12.39
C ILE A 126 4.80 -20.51 -13.77
N TYR A 127 4.09 -20.03 -14.78
CA TYR A 127 4.67 -19.81 -16.11
C TYR A 127 5.83 -18.81 -16.09
N ILE A 128 5.63 -17.66 -15.45
CA ILE A 128 6.66 -16.60 -15.34
C ILE A 128 7.86 -17.10 -14.53
N TYR A 129 7.60 -17.80 -13.43
CA TYR A 129 8.63 -18.42 -12.58
C TYR A 129 9.46 -19.43 -13.37
N ARG A 130 8.81 -20.33 -14.13
CA ARG A 130 9.51 -21.31 -14.98
C ARG A 130 10.29 -20.68 -16.13
N LYS A 131 9.98 -19.44 -16.51
CA LYS A 131 10.74 -18.68 -17.50
C LYS A 131 11.95 -17.93 -16.94
N GLY A 132 12.24 -18.05 -15.63
CA GLY A 132 13.38 -17.38 -15.01
C GLY A 132 13.24 -15.85 -14.97
N VAL A 133 12.03 -15.32 -15.18
CA VAL A 133 11.79 -13.86 -15.21
C VAL A 133 12.01 -13.21 -13.83
N LEU A 134 11.93 -14.01 -12.78
CA LEU A 134 12.13 -13.61 -11.39
C LEU A 134 13.54 -13.93 -10.88
N GLU A 135 14.45 -14.39 -11.75
CA GLU A 135 15.83 -14.69 -11.38
C GLU A 135 16.66 -13.39 -11.35
N TRP A 136 17.55 -13.31 -10.36
CA TRP A 136 18.37 -12.14 -10.05
C TRP A 136 19.84 -12.51 -10.17
N ASP A 137 20.29 -12.75 -11.40
CA ASP A 137 21.71 -12.92 -11.76
C ASP A 137 22.24 -11.69 -12.51
#